data_AF-A0A1I2QIS7-F1
#
_entry.id   AF-A0A1I2QIS7-F1
#
_cell.length_a   1.000
_cell.length_b   1.000
_cell.length_c   1.000
_cell.angle_alpha   90.00
_cell.angle_beta   90.00
_cell.angle_gamma   90.00
#
_symmetry.space_group_name_H-M   'P 1'
#
loop_
_entity.id
_entity.type
_entity.pdbx_description
1 polymer ?
#
loop_
_entity_poly.entity_id
_entity_poly.type
_entity_poly.pdbx_seq_one_letter_code
_entity_poly.pdbx_strand_id
1 'polypeptide(L)'
;MIHEPKFLAMAEVLGELGMEIEALGEVLCRDENFAERHVRELQAIDLIAQKQRALAAILAAGFSETEMRRISLEALRSRFCGFIDDAGISCCEVPIEDSGTPDSLGLWD
;
A
#
# COMPACT_ATOMS: atom_id res chain seq x y z
N MET A 1 -4.97 19.05 -2.20
CA MET A 1 -5.34 17.65 -2.49
C MET A 1 -6.63 17.37 -1.75
N ILE A 2 -7.67 16.90 -2.44
CA ILE A 2 -8.91 16.45 -1.80
C ILE A 2 -8.68 14.98 -1.46
N HIS A 3 -8.46 14.67 -0.20
CA HIS A 3 -8.37 13.28 0.26
C HIS A 3 -9.77 12.68 0.15
N GLU A 4 -9.92 11.59 -0.62
CA GLU A 4 -11.22 10.95 -0.73
C GLU A 4 -11.68 10.51 0.66
N PRO A 5 -12.91 10.86 1.10
CA PRO A 5 -13.40 10.57 2.45
C PRO A 5 -13.28 9.08 2.84
N LYS A 6 -13.33 8.19 1.84
CA LYS A 6 -13.16 6.75 2.03
C LYS A 6 -11.75 6.37 2.53
N PHE A 7 -10.70 7.08 2.10
CA PHE A 7 -9.33 6.82 2.55
C PHE A 7 -9.11 7.23 3.99
N LEU A 8 -9.75 8.33 4.43
CA LEU A 8 -9.72 8.76 5.83
C LEU A 8 -10.41 7.73 6.73
N ALA A 9 -11.61 7.27 6.35
CA ALA A 9 -12.31 6.23 7.10
C ALA A 9 -11.50 4.92 7.19
N MET A 10 -10.86 4.50 6.09
CA MET A 10 -9.98 3.33 6.09
C MET A 10 -8.73 3.53 6.97
N ALA A 11 -8.16 4.74 6.97
CA ALA A 11 -7.03 5.09 7.81
C ALA A 11 -7.40 5.03 9.30
N GLU A 12 -8.57 5.54 9.68
CA GLU A 12 -9.08 5.46 11.05
C GLU A 12 -9.22 4.01 11.50
N VAL A 13 -9.90 3.15 10.72
CA VAL A 13 -10.07 1.73 11.05
C VAL A 13 -8.73 1.01 11.19
N LEU A 14 -7.76 1.27 10.30
CA LEU A 14 -6.43 0.67 10.42
C LEU A 14 -5.66 1.17 11.65
N GLY A 15 -5.85 2.44 12.02
CA GLY A 15 -5.30 3.00 13.25
C GLY A 15 -5.89 2.35 14.50
N GLU A 16 -7.21 2.20 14.55
CA GLU A 16 -7.93 1.52 15.63
C GLU A 16 -7.45 0.08 15.81
N LEU A 17 -7.39 -0.70 14.72
CA LEU A 17 -6.88 -2.07 14.76
C LEU A 17 -5.43 -2.13 15.23
N GLY A 18 -4.58 -1.19 14.79
CA GLY A 18 -3.19 -1.10 15.25
C GLY A 18 -3.09 -0.90 16.76
N MET A 19 -3.92 -0.02 17.32
CA MET A 19 -3.97 0.23 18.77
C MET A 19 -4.49 -0.99 19.55
N GLU A 20 -5.52 -1.68 19.04
CA GLU A 20 -6.05 -2.90 19.66
C GLU A 20 -5.00 -4.03 19.71
N ILE A 21 -4.22 -4.18 18.63
CA ILE A 21 -3.13 -5.16 18.57
C ILE A 21 -2.01 -4.81 19.56
N GLU A 22 -1.64 -3.53 19.68
CA GLU A 22 -0.67 -3.07 20.67
C GLU A 22 -1.15 -3.32 22.11
N ALA A 23 -2.40 -3.01 22.40
CA ALA A 23 -3.00 -3.28 23.70
C ALA A 23 -3.00 -4.79 24.04
N LEU A 24 -3.29 -5.65 23.06
CA LEU A 24 -3.19 -7.10 23.22
C LEU A 24 -1.75 -7.53 23.49
N GLY A 25 -0.78 -7.01 22.72
CA GLY A 25 0.64 -7.27 22.92
C GLY A 25 1.12 -6.87 24.32
N GLU A 26 0.70 -5.70 24.80
CA GLU A 26 1.01 -5.22 26.15
C GLU A 26 0.48 -6.19 27.22
N VAL A 27 -0.77 -6.64 27.09
CA VAL A 27 -1.37 -7.61 28.02
C VAL A 27 -0.57 -8.92 28.06
N LEU A 28 -0.16 -9.42 26.89
CA LEU A 28 0.64 -10.66 26.80
C LEU A 28 2.05 -10.50 27.39
N CYS A 29 2.67 -9.33 27.22
CA CYS A 29 3.98 -9.03 27.77
C CYS A 29 4.00 -8.87 29.30
N ARG A 30 2.85 -8.73 29.97
CA ARG A 30 2.78 -8.61 31.45
C ARG A 30 3.12 -9.91 32.18
N ASP A 31 3.00 -11.06 31.52
CA ASP A 31 3.51 -12.33 32.06
C ASP A 31 4.92 -12.57 31.52
N GLU A 32 5.93 -12.37 32.37
CA GLU A 32 7.34 -12.52 32.01
C GLU A 32 7.67 -13.93 31.45
N ASN A 33 7.08 -14.99 32.02
CA ASN A 33 7.33 -16.36 31.55
C ASN A 33 6.68 -16.62 30.18
N PHE A 34 5.53 -16.00 29.91
CA PHE A 34 4.93 -16.03 28.58
C PHE A 34 5.79 -15.25 27.59
N ALA A 35 6.19 -14.03 27.95
CA ALA A 35 6.96 -13.15 27.11
C ALA A 35 8.29 -13.78 26.69
N GLU A 36 9.04 -14.35 27.64
CA GLU A 36 10.31 -15.03 27.36
C GLU A 36 10.17 -16.23 26.42
N ARG A 37 9.07 -17.00 26.54
CA ARG A 37 8.82 -18.16 25.66
C ARG A 37 8.35 -17.79 24.26
N HIS A 38 7.75 -16.61 24.11
CA HIS A 38 7.07 -16.19 22.89
C HIS A 38 7.59 -14.86 22.32
N VAL A 39 8.85 -14.50 22.63
CA VAL A 39 9.48 -13.24 22.18
C VAL A 39 9.32 -13.03 20.68
N ARG A 40 9.52 -14.08 19.87
CA ARG A 40 9.44 -13.99 18.41
C ARG A 40 8.03 -13.66 17.94
N GLU A 41 7.03 -14.32 18.51
CA GLU A 41 5.62 -14.11 18.19
C GLU A 41 5.17 -12.71 18.64
N LEU A 42 5.61 -12.25 19.81
CA LEU A 42 5.33 -10.91 20.33
C LEU A 42 5.96 -9.82 19.45
N GLN A 43 7.19 -10.02 18.98
CA GLN A 43 7.83 -9.14 17.99
C GLN A 43 7.06 -9.12 16.66
N ALA A 44 6.50 -10.27 16.23
CA ALA A 44 5.68 -10.32 15.03
C ALA A 44 4.36 -9.54 15.21
N ILE A 45 3.73 -9.62 16.38
CA ILE A 45 2.53 -8.85 16.75
C ILE A 45 2.81 -7.34 16.71
N ASP A 46 3.89 -6.90 17.36
CA ASP A 46 4.33 -5.50 17.34
C ASP A 46 4.58 -5.01 15.90
N LEU A 47 5.28 -5.81 15.08
CA LEU A 47 5.52 -5.47 13.67
C LEU A 47 4.22 -5.36 12.86
N ILE A 48 3.18 -6.17 13.15
CA ILE A 48 1.88 -6.05 12.49
C ILE A 48 1.21 -4.72 12.84
N ALA A 49 1.19 -4.33 14.12
CA ALA A 49 0.62 -3.06 14.54
C ALA A 49 1.35 -1.87 13.92
N GLN A 50 2.68 -1.90 13.89
CA GLN A 50 3.49 -0.86 13.24
C GLN A 50 3.15 -0.74 11.74
N LYS A 51 2.98 -1.87 11.04
CA LYS A 51 2.58 -1.88 9.63
C LYS A 51 1.18 -1.28 9.42
N GLN A 52 0.23 -1.59 10.31
CA GLN A 52 -1.13 -1.00 10.23
C GLN A 52 -1.11 0.51 10.45
N ARG A 53 -0.36 1.00 11.45
CA ARG A 53 -0.19 2.45 11.66
C ARG A 53 0.48 3.15 10.49
N ALA A 54 1.49 2.52 9.89
CA ALA A 54 2.12 3.05 8.68
C ALA A 54 1.13 3.11 7.50
N LEU A 55 0.33 2.06 7.27
CA LEU A 55 -0.70 2.06 6.23
C LEU A 55 -1.79 3.12 6.46
N ALA A 56 -2.23 3.29 7.71
CA ALA A 56 -3.15 4.35 8.09
C ALA A 56 -2.59 5.74 7.73
N ALA A 57 -1.32 5.99 8.05
CA ALA A 57 -0.65 7.25 7.70
C ALA A 57 -0.59 7.48 6.18
N ILE A 58 -0.31 6.44 5.38
CA ILE A 58 -0.30 6.52 3.90
C ILE A 58 -1.67 6.94 3.37
N LEU A 59 -2.73 6.25 3.83
CA LEU A 59 -4.09 6.51 3.39
C LEU A 59 -4.56 7.90 3.80
N ALA A 60 -4.26 8.32 5.03
CA ALA A 60 -4.57 9.66 5.52
C ALA A 60 -3.83 10.75 4.72
N ALA A 61 -2.58 10.49 4.33
CA ALA A 61 -1.79 11.37 3.48
C ALA A 61 -2.20 11.31 1.99
N GLY A 62 -3.20 10.50 1.61
CA GLY A 62 -3.67 10.35 0.24
C GLY A 62 -2.57 9.94 -0.73
N PHE A 63 -1.66 9.05 -0.31
CA PHE A 63 -0.52 8.62 -1.13
C PHE A 63 0.39 9.77 -1.60
N SER A 64 0.52 10.84 -0.81
CA SER A 64 1.51 11.88 -1.08
C SER A 64 2.94 11.33 -0.94
N GLU A 65 3.73 11.39 -2.02
CA GLU A 65 5.11 10.89 -2.05
C GLU A 65 5.99 11.53 -0.96
N THR A 66 5.82 12.83 -0.71
CA THR A 66 6.55 13.55 0.33
C THR A 66 6.27 13.00 1.72
N GLU A 67 5.00 12.67 2.02
CA GLU A 67 4.61 12.11 3.31
C GLU A 67 4.98 10.64 3.44
N MET A 68 4.92 9.87 2.33
CA MET A 68 5.35 8.47 2.32
C MET A 68 6.85 8.31 2.59
N ARG A 69 7.69 9.27 2.17
CA ARG A 69 9.13 9.27 2.50
C ARG A 69 9.41 9.42 4.00
N ARG A 70 8.44 9.89 4.80
CA ARG A 70 8.56 10.04 6.27
C ARG A 70 8.25 8.75 7.02
N ILE A 71 7.74 7.73 6.33
CA ILE A 71 7.41 6.44 6.92
C ILE A 71 8.70 5.64 7.12
N SER A 72 8.97 5.30 8.39
CA SER A 72 10.20 4.62 8.83
C SER A 72 10.27 3.14 8.45
N LEU A 73 9.17 2.54 8.03
CA LEU A 73 9.10 1.15 7.58
C LEU A 73 9.56 1.02 6.13
N GLU A 74 10.86 0.83 5.94
CA GLU A 74 11.54 0.73 4.64
C GLU A 74 10.85 -0.27 3.68
N ALA A 75 10.40 -1.42 4.18
CA ALA A 75 9.74 -2.44 3.37
C ALA A 75 8.38 -1.99 2.82
N LEU A 76 7.65 -1.16 3.58
CA LEU A 76 6.41 -0.54 3.11
C LEU A 76 6.72 0.59 2.13
N ARG A 77 7.70 1.44 2.46
CA ARG A 77 8.17 2.52 1.60
C ARG A 77 8.58 2.02 0.21
N SER A 78 9.43 1.00 0.15
CA SER A 78 9.90 0.42 -1.12
C SER A 78 8.77 -0.15 -1.97
N ARG A 79 7.80 -0.83 -1.35
CA ARG A 79 6.65 -1.40 -2.07
C ARG A 79 5.70 -0.32 -2.60
N PHE A 80 5.48 0.75 -1.85
CA PHE A 80 4.57 1.82 -2.25
C PHE A 80 5.18 2.84 -3.21
N CYS A 81 6.45 3.21 -3.07
CA CYS A 81 7.11 4.08 -4.06
C CYS A 81 7.16 3.41 -5.44
N GLY A 82 7.39 2.09 -5.51
CA GLY A 82 7.35 1.35 -6.78
C GLY A 82 6.00 1.42 -7.50
N PHE A 83 4.87 1.55 -6.79
CA PHE A 83 3.56 1.74 -7.41
C PHE A 83 3.34 3.16 -7.96
N ILE A 84 4.01 4.17 -7.42
CA ILE A 84 3.92 5.57 -7.89
C ILE A 84 4.72 5.74 -9.17
N ASP A 85 5.88 5.09 -9.25
CA ASP A 85 6.72 5.09 -10.44
C ASP A 85 5.98 4.46 -11.65
N ASP A 86 5.18 3.41 -11.41
CA ASP A 86 4.34 2.78 -12.45
C ASP A 86 3.08 3.59 -12.82
N ALA A 87 2.59 4.46 -11.94
CA ALA A 87 1.42 5.32 -12.22
C ALA A 87 1.71 6.44 -13.25
N GLY A 88 2.98 6.62 -13.63
CA GLY A 88 3.41 7.50 -14.73
C GLY A 88 3.35 6.85 -16.13
N ILE A 89 3.09 5.55 -16.22
CA ILE A 89 2.93 4.86 -17.51
C ILE A 89 1.46 4.99 -17.92
N SER A 90 1.18 6.00 -18.74
CA SER A 90 -0.08 6.20 -19.44
C SER A 90 -0.54 4.90 -20.11
N CYS A 91 -1.62 4.31 -19.61
CA CYS A 91 -2.32 3.27 -20.33
C CYS A 91 -2.75 3.81 -21.70
N CYS A 92 -2.36 3.08 -22.75
CA CYS A 92 -2.87 3.13 -24.12
C CYS A 92 -2.39 4.28 -25.01
N GLU A 93 -1.17 4.16 -25.55
CA GLU A 93 -0.98 4.49 -26.96
C GLU A 93 -0.94 3.18 -27.75
N VAL A 94 -2.05 2.87 -28.43
CA VAL A 94 -2.08 1.81 -29.44
C VAL A 94 -1.33 2.37 -30.66
N PRO A 95 -0.31 1.69 -31.20
CA PRO A 95 0.30 2.13 -32.45
C PRO A 95 -0.77 2.06 -33.55
N ILE A 96 -1.15 3.20 -34.10
CA ILE A 96 -1.84 3.23 -35.39
C ILE A 96 -0.77 2.86 -36.42
N GLU A 97 -0.73 1.60 -36.82
CA GLU A 97 0.03 1.19 -38.00
C GLU A 97 -0.58 1.89 -39.21
N ASP A 98 0.14 2.90 -39.70
CA ASP A 98 -0.05 3.49 -41.02
C ASP A 98 0.32 2.44 -42.08
N SER A 99 -0.68 1.67 -42.53
CA SER A 99 -0.59 0.92 -43.76
C SER A 99 -1.54 1.52 -44.79
N GLY A 100 -1.24 2.74 -45.24
CA GLY A 100 -1.67 3.18 -46.55
C GLY A 100 -1.04 2.31 -47.64
N THR A 101 -1.85 1.63 -48.44
CA THR A 101 -1.79 1.73 -49.91
C THR A 101 -3.04 1.11 -50.54
N PRO A 102 -3.42 1.59 -51.74
CA PRO A 102 -4.81 1.71 -52.16
C PRO A 102 -5.34 0.48 -52.92
N ASP A 103 -6.67 0.39 -52.91
CA ASP A 103 -7.56 -0.28 -53.87
C ASP A 103 -6.91 -0.70 -55.20
N SER A 104 -7.05 -1.99 -55.55
CA SER A 104 -7.71 -2.45 -56.79
C SER A 104 -7.49 -3.96 -57.02
N LEU A 105 -8.48 -4.58 -57.67
CA LEU A 105 -8.58 -5.95 -58.22
C LEU A 105 -9.16 -6.98 -57.23
N GLY A 106 -10.43 -7.41 -57.25
CA GLY A 106 -11.46 -7.42 -58.30
C GLY A 106 -11.68 -8.85 -58.80
N LEU A 107 -12.84 -9.45 -58.44
CA LEU A 107 -13.38 -10.76 -58.90
C LEU A 107 -12.42 -11.95 -58.63
N TRP A 108 -12.79 -13.21 -58.43
CA TRP A 108 -13.81 -14.07 -59.01
C TRP A 108 -14.11 -15.20 -58.00
N ASP A 109 -15.38 -15.60 -57.91
CA ASP A 109 -16.00 -16.83 -57.34
C ASP A 109 -15.28 -17.68 -56.27
#